data_AF-A0A084XZC8-F1
#
_entry.id   AF-A0A084XZC8-F1
#
_cell.length_a   1.000
_cell.length_b   1.000
_cell.length_c   1.000
_cell.angle_alpha   90.00
_cell.angle_beta   90.00
_cell.angle_gamma   90.00
#
_symmetry.space_group_name_H-M   'P 1'
#
loop_
_entity.id
_entity.type
_entity.pdbx_description
1 polymer ?
#
loop_
_entity_poly.entity_id
_entity_poly.type
_entity_poly.pdbx_seq_one_letter_code
_entity_poly.pdbx_strand_id
1 'polypeptide(L)'
;MNRHCICALFAMLTGSLLPQAASAVTGADAIVDGVLMPAWLERLGVRQELTPGMVLQNRDRVISGPGARVRIRLGDGSTVAIAADSRLDLNALGVRAAQVFTAALDVQQGAVRFSTSAFARNYRQRAVNLRVGTLTAGIRGTDVLGRVDAEGDRICLLEGSIAVLHPLAEALQIDAAPSCYLAPKGDAPAPIEAVTAGQLASLAAQTALPAAPPVAVRTGTLPAAGRHPTRRGRWAVELATLNSEAATLSLYDRARAAGYPVRIMPRASAGGGYDYTVRLTQLPTQSEANALAVQIADSLQIALPVVVRH
;
A
#
# COMPACT_ATOMS: atom_id res chain seq x y z
N MET A 1 78.72 41.89 18.27
CA MET A 1 78.18 43.09 17.62
C MET A 1 77.35 42.63 16.43
N ASN A 2 76.07 43.02 16.37
CA ASN A 2 75.04 42.72 15.36
C ASN A 2 74.54 41.26 15.29
N ARG A 3 73.24 40.97 15.17
CA ARG A 3 71.96 41.67 15.37
C ARG A 3 70.89 40.58 15.12
N HIS A 4 69.84 40.57 15.92
CA HIS A 4 68.69 39.68 15.79
C HIS A 4 68.01 39.76 14.41
N CYS A 5 67.49 38.64 13.90
CA CYS A 5 66.23 38.66 13.15
C CYS A 5 65.52 37.30 13.19
N ILE A 6 64.30 37.36 13.71
CA ILE A 6 63.27 36.33 13.84
C ILE A 6 62.72 35.96 12.45
N CYS A 7 62.33 34.71 12.21
CA CYS A 7 61.04 34.41 11.54
C CYS A 7 60.70 32.91 11.44
N ALA A 8 59.48 32.62 11.91
CA ALA A 8 58.53 31.61 11.46
C ALA A 8 58.77 30.12 11.81
N LEU A 9 58.23 29.73 12.96
CA LEU A 9 57.77 28.37 13.25
C LEU A 9 56.64 28.00 12.26
N PHE A 10 56.84 26.96 11.46
CA PHE A 10 55.81 26.36 10.60
C PHE A 10 55.05 25.30 11.43
N ALA A 11 53.87 25.64 11.93
CA ALA A 11 52.99 24.70 12.61
C ALA A 11 52.22 23.86 11.57
N MET A 12 52.59 22.58 11.44
CA MET A 12 51.82 21.60 10.66
C MET A 12 50.47 21.34 11.35
N LEU A 13 49.38 21.84 10.77
CA LEU A 13 48.03 21.38 11.08
C LEU A 13 47.82 19.99 10.46
N THR A 14 47.94 18.94 11.25
CA THR A 14 47.44 17.60 10.90
C THR A 14 45.92 17.61 11.00
N GLY A 15 45.25 17.71 9.85
CA GLY A 15 43.80 17.56 9.73
C GLY A 15 43.38 16.13 10.04
N SER A 16 42.77 15.93 11.21
CA SER A 16 42.13 14.68 11.61
C SER A 16 40.85 14.47 10.78
N LEU A 17 40.94 13.58 9.78
CA LEU A 17 39.79 13.01 9.08
C LEU A 17 38.96 12.19 10.08
N LEU A 18 37.85 12.77 10.55
CA LEU A 18 36.83 12.04 11.29
C LEU A 18 36.17 11.02 10.34
N PRO A 19 36.08 9.73 10.73
CA PRO A 19 35.35 8.74 9.96
C PRO A 19 33.87 9.12 9.92
N GLN A 20 33.37 9.35 8.71
CA GLN A 20 31.98 9.65 8.42
C GLN A 20 31.14 8.44 8.82
N ALA A 21 30.31 8.59 9.84
CA ALA A 21 29.37 7.56 10.27
C ALA A 21 28.50 7.17 9.07
N ALA A 22 28.56 5.89 8.70
CA ALA A 22 27.67 5.32 7.70
C ALA A 22 26.22 5.54 8.15
N SER A 23 25.45 6.31 7.39
CA SER A 23 24.01 6.41 7.57
C SER A 23 23.43 5.00 7.55
N ALA A 24 22.81 4.59 8.65
CA ALA A 24 22.01 3.38 8.68
C ALA A 24 21.02 3.44 7.52
N VAL A 25 20.97 2.38 6.71
CA VAL A 25 19.94 2.21 5.69
C VAL A 25 18.62 2.14 6.44
N THR A 26 17.87 3.24 6.46
CA THR A 26 16.50 3.27 6.96
C THR A 26 15.69 2.32 6.07
N GLY A 27 15.33 1.16 6.63
CA GLY A 27 14.35 0.28 6.00
C GLY A 27 13.07 1.07 5.76
N ALA A 28 12.43 0.86 4.62
CA ALA A 28 11.20 1.57 4.29
C ALA A 28 10.12 1.34 5.37
N ASP A 29 9.50 2.42 5.84
CA ASP A 29 8.50 2.36 6.91
C ASP A 29 7.15 1.78 6.43
N ALA A 30 6.89 1.81 5.12
CA ALA A 30 5.79 1.09 4.49
C ALA A 30 6.09 0.82 3.01
N ILE A 31 5.72 -0.37 2.54
CA ILE A 31 5.89 -0.82 1.15
C ILE A 31 4.56 -1.37 0.63
N VAL A 32 4.23 -1.07 -0.62
CA VAL A 32 3.10 -1.68 -1.33
C VAL A 32 3.49 -3.11 -1.74
N ASP A 33 2.87 -4.10 -1.11
CA ASP A 33 3.14 -5.52 -1.39
C ASP A 33 2.38 -6.04 -2.60
N GLY A 34 1.18 -5.51 -2.87
CA GLY A 34 0.31 -6.01 -3.92
C GLY A 34 -0.80 -5.03 -4.25
N VAL A 35 -1.17 -4.99 -5.53
CA VAL A 35 -2.21 -4.12 -6.07
C VAL A 35 -3.02 -4.92 -7.08
N LEU A 36 -4.33 -4.94 -6.88
CA LEU A 36 -5.33 -5.24 -7.90
C LEU A 36 -5.96 -3.90 -8.29
N MET A 37 -5.88 -3.58 -9.57
CA MET A 37 -6.11 -2.24 -10.12
C MET A 37 -7.59 -1.91 -10.32
N PRO A 38 -7.97 -0.62 -10.34
CA PRO A 38 -7.11 0.56 -10.38
C PRO A 38 -6.79 1.10 -8.99
N ALA A 39 -5.60 1.65 -8.79
CA ALA A 39 -5.22 2.27 -7.53
C ALA A 39 -4.23 3.40 -7.75
N TRP A 40 -4.21 4.36 -6.83
CA TRP A 40 -3.39 5.55 -6.90
C TRP A 40 -2.67 5.84 -5.59
N LEU A 41 -1.49 6.41 -5.72
CA LEU A 41 -0.81 7.16 -4.68
C LEU A 41 -1.03 8.65 -4.94
N GLU A 42 -1.48 9.37 -3.93
CA GLU A 42 -1.48 10.82 -3.91
C GLU A 42 -0.42 11.31 -2.91
N ARG A 43 0.58 12.03 -3.42
CA ARG A 43 1.70 12.58 -2.65
C ARG A 43 1.87 14.03 -3.00
N LEU A 44 1.82 14.92 -2.00
CA LEU A 44 1.96 16.37 -2.19
C LEU A 44 0.99 16.93 -3.26
N GLY A 45 -0.23 16.41 -3.29
CA GLY A 45 -1.26 16.80 -4.26
C GLY A 45 -1.10 16.21 -5.66
N VAL A 46 -0.02 15.46 -5.93
CA VAL A 46 0.18 14.77 -7.20
C VAL A 46 -0.34 13.34 -7.10
N ARG A 47 -1.26 12.98 -7.99
CA ARG A 47 -1.78 11.63 -8.11
C ARG A 47 -1.03 10.85 -9.19
N GLN A 48 -0.52 9.68 -8.84
CA GLN A 48 0.11 8.72 -9.75
C GLN A 48 -0.44 7.31 -9.51
N GLU A 49 -0.30 6.41 -10.47
CA GLU A 49 -0.74 5.04 -10.28
C GLU A 49 0.07 4.34 -9.18
N LEU A 50 -0.63 3.49 -8.41
CA LEU A 50 -0.02 2.71 -7.35
C LEU A 50 0.48 1.37 -7.93
N THR A 51 1.75 1.05 -7.70
CA THR A 51 2.36 -0.19 -8.16
C THR A 51 3.01 -0.97 -7.01
N PRO A 52 3.03 -2.31 -7.06
CA PRO A 52 3.77 -3.11 -6.10
C PRO A 52 5.25 -2.72 -6.06
N GLY A 53 5.83 -2.67 -4.86
CA GLY A 53 7.21 -2.26 -4.60
C GLY A 53 7.39 -0.77 -4.31
N MET A 54 6.37 0.07 -4.50
CA MET A 54 6.44 1.48 -4.11
C MET A 54 6.60 1.62 -2.59
N VAL A 55 7.53 2.50 -2.19
CA VAL A 55 7.71 2.92 -0.79
C VAL A 55 6.76 4.06 -0.48
N LEU A 56 5.92 3.85 0.53
CA LEU A 56 5.02 4.88 1.04
C LEU A 56 5.74 5.71 2.10
N GLN A 57 5.41 7.00 2.13
CA GLN A 57 5.97 8.00 3.01
C GLN A 57 4.91 8.56 3.94
N ASN A 58 5.35 9.21 5.01
CA ASN A 58 4.46 9.97 5.87
C ASN A 58 3.72 11.04 5.05
N ARG A 59 2.41 11.17 5.28
CA ARG A 59 1.44 12.02 4.57
C ARG A 59 1.08 11.57 3.15
N ASP A 60 1.43 10.34 2.78
CA ASP A 60 0.90 9.73 1.57
C ASP A 60 -0.57 9.37 1.75
N ARG A 61 -1.31 9.44 0.65
CA ARG A 61 -2.68 8.93 0.55
C ARG A 61 -2.75 7.83 -0.48
N VAL A 62 -3.29 6.69 -0.08
CA VAL A 62 -3.58 5.56 -0.97
C VAL A 62 -5.07 5.54 -1.29
N ILE A 63 -5.39 5.40 -2.57
CA ILE A 63 -6.75 5.42 -3.09
C ILE A 63 -6.95 4.19 -3.95
N SER A 64 -7.99 3.42 -3.69
CA SER A 64 -8.38 2.27 -4.51
C SER A 64 -9.67 2.57 -5.26
N GLY A 65 -9.73 2.16 -6.52
CA GLY A 65 -10.90 2.33 -7.38
C GLY A 65 -11.86 1.14 -7.30
N PRO A 66 -12.82 1.07 -8.24
CA PRO A 66 -13.77 -0.03 -8.33
C PRO A 66 -13.06 -1.37 -8.51
N GLY A 67 -13.51 -2.38 -7.76
CA GLY A 67 -12.94 -3.74 -7.80
C GLY A 67 -11.53 -3.88 -7.22
N ALA A 68 -10.82 -2.79 -6.96
CA ALA A 68 -9.43 -2.79 -6.56
C ALA A 68 -9.17 -3.41 -5.18
N ARG A 69 -7.93 -3.86 -4.97
CA ARG A 69 -7.42 -4.32 -3.67
C ARG A 69 -5.99 -3.86 -3.51
N VAL A 70 -5.62 -3.34 -2.36
CA VAL A 70 -4.24 -2.94 -2.07
C VAL A 70 -3.77 -3.61 -0.80
N ARG A 71 -2.55 -4.12 -0.79
CA ARG A 71 -1.88 -4.61 0.42
C ARG A 71 -0.60 -3.83 0.65
N ILE A 72 -0.47 -3.30 1.86
CA ILE A 72 0.69 -2.55 2.34
C ILE A 72 1.30 -3.32 3.50
N ARG A 73 2.63 -3.42 3.50
CA ARG A 73 3.41 -3.94 4.61
C ARG A 73 4.10 -2.79 5.32
N LEU A 74 3.89 -2.67 6.62
CA LEU A 74 4.51 -1.65 7.46
C LEU A 74 5.90 -2.11 7.93
N GLY A 75 6.72 -1.16 8.41
CA GLY A 75 8.09 -1.40 8.87
C GLY A 75 8.20 -2.22 10.16
N ASP A 76 7.11 -2.38 10.91
CA ASP A 76 6.98 -3.36 12.00
C ASP A 76 6.56 -4.76 11.51
N GLY A 77 6.31 -4.92 10.22
CA GLY A 77 5.84 -6.15 9.58
C GLY A 77 4.32 -6.33 9.58
N SER A 78 3.56 -5.45 10.22
CA SER A 78 2.09 -5.46 10.19
C SER A 78 1.59 -5.24 8.76
N THR A 79 0.39 -5.75 8.46
CA THR A 79 -0.23 -5.65 7.13
C THR A 79 -1.46 -4.76 7.18
N VAL A 80 -1.59 -3.87 6.20
CA VAL A 80 -2.79 -3.08 5.95
C VAL A 80 -3.35 -3.49 4.59
N ALA A 81 -4.53 -4.08 4.57
CA ALA A 81 -5.23 -4.46 3.35
C ALA A 81 -6.43 -3.53 3.13
N ILE A 82 -6.58 -3.02 1.91
CA ILE A 82 -7.58 -2.01 1.55
C ILE A 82 -8.50 -2.61 0.48
N ALA A 83 -9.80 -2.43 0.66
CA ALA A 83 -10.84 -2.88 -0.27
C ALA A 83 -10.94 -1.98 -1.51
N ALA A 84 -11.95 -2.22 -2.35
CA ALA A 84 -12.31 -1.31 -3.45
C ALA A 84 -12.85 0.01 -2.90
N ASP A 85 -12.81 1.05 -3.73
CA ASP A 85 -13.45 2.35 -3.47
C ASP A 85 -13.11 2.94 -2.09
N SER A 86 -11.84 2.80 -1.71
CA SER A 86 -11.35 3.13 -0.38
C SER A 86 -10.28 4.23 -0.42
N ARG A 87 -10.18 4.97 0.68
CA ARG A 87 -9.17 6.02 0.88
C ARG A 87 -8.51 5.86 2.24
N LEU A 88 -7.19 5.71 2.22
CA LEU A 88 -6.34 5.60 3.40
C LEU A 88 -5.27 6.69 3.39
N ASP A 89 -5.21 7.52 4.43
CA ASP A 89 -4.06 8.39 4.69
C ASP A 89 -3.09 7.72 5.67
N LEU A 90 -1.80 7.81 5.35
CA LEU A 90 -0.72 7.33 6.20
C LEU A 90 -0.05 8.51 6.88
N ASN A 91 -0.30 8.68 8.17
CA ASN A 91 0.26 9.76 8.98
C ASN A 91 1.14 9.20 10.09
N ALA A 92 1.98 10.06 10.67
CA ALA A 92 2.92 9.71 11.72
C ALA A 92 3.75 8.44 11.41
N LEU A 93 3.97 8.13 10.13
CA LEU A 93 4.65 6.91 9.70
C LEU A 93 6.16 7.05 9.94
N GLY A 94 6.74 6.14 10.70
CA GLY A 94 8.18 6.11 10.94
C GLY A 94 8.58 5.49 12.26
N VAL A 95 9.89 5.53 12.54
CA VAL A 95 10.45 5.19 13.86
C VAL A 95 10.81 6.48 14.59
N ARG A 96 10.30 6.65 15.81
CA ARG A 96 10.58 7.82 16.66
C ARG A 96 11.72 7.56 17.64
N ALA A 97 12.11 8.62 18.38
CA ALA A 97 12.99 8.50 19.53
C ALA A 97 12.51 7.38 20.47
N ALA A 98 13.46 6.63 21.02
CA ALA A 98 13.25 5.36 21.74
C ALA A 98 12.92 4.12 20.86
N GLN A 99 13.18 4.16 19.55
CA GLN A 99 13.00 3.00 18.65
C GLN A 99 11.54 2.49 18.58
N VAL A 100 10.58 3.39 18.83
CA VAL A 100 9.15 3.09 18.79
C VAL A 100 8.65 3.26 17.36
N PHE A 101 8.08 2.20 16.77
CA PHE A 101 7.42 2.31 15.47
C PHE A 101 6.07 3.02 15.63
N THR A 102 5.81 4.04 14.81
CA THR A 102 4.56 4.80 14.84
C THR A 102 3.87 4.79 13.50
N ALA A 103 2.53 4.72 13.54
CA ALA A 103 1.68 4.90 12.38
C ALA A 103 0.28 5.37 12.84
N ALA A 104 -0.27 6.38 12.17
CA ALA A 104 -1.66 6.77 12.29
C ALA A 104 -2.32 6.57 10.92
N LEU A 105 -3.13 5.53 10.83
CA LEU A 105 -3.80 5.09 9.62
C LEU A 105 -5.21 5.67 9.64
N ASP A 106 -5.56 6.53 8.68
CA ASP A 106 -6.87 7.18 8.64
C ASP A 106 -7.68 6.73 7.43
N VAL A 107 -8.77 6.03 7.69
CA VAL A 107 -9.69 5.53 6.68
C VAL A 107 -10.86 6.49 6.59
N GLN A 108 -10.93 7.22 5.48
CA GLN A 108 -12.01 8.18 5.23
C GLN A 108 -13.22 7.54 4.55
N GLN A 109 -13.01 6.46 3.80
CA GLN A 109 -14.02 5.79 3.00
C GLN A 109 -13.57 4.36 2.69
N GLY A 110 -14.55 3.46 2.57
CA GLY A 110 -14.34 2.09 2.13
C GLY A 110 -13.96 1.18 3.28
N ALA A 111 -13.22 0.10 3.00
CA ALA A 111 -12.90 -0.90 4.02
C ALA A 111 -11.40 -1.20 4.10
N VAL A 112 -10.96 -1.50 5.32
CA VAL A 112 -9.58 -1.84 5.65
C VAL A 112 -9.52 -3.07 6.55
N ARG A 113 -8.44 -3.83 6.46
CA ARG A 113 -8.01 -4.78 7.48
C ARG A 113 -6.64 -4.40 7.96
N PHE A 114 -6.46 -4.33 9.27
CA PHE A 114 -5.15 -4.24 9.89
C PHE A 114 -4.86 -5.54 10.62
N SER A 115 -3.74 -6.18 10.29
CA SER A 115 -3.32 -7.41 10.95
C SER A 115 -1.89 -7.25 11.48
N THR A 116 -1.73 -7.38 12.80
CA THR A 116 -0.42 -7.36 13.45
C THR A 116 0.36 -8.62 13.08
N SER A 117 1.64 -8.50 12.71
CA SER A 117 2.50 -9.66 12.49
C SER A 117 2.84 -10.40 13.80
N ALA A 118 3.09 -11.71 13.73
CA ALA A 118 3.57 -12.49 14.88
C ALA A 118 4.87 -11.92 15.47
N PHE A 119 5.74 -11.33 14.63
CA PHE A 119 6.97 -10.66 15.04
C PHE A 119 6.69 -9.36 15.81
N ALA A 120 5.75 -8.53 15.33
CA ALA A 120 5.37 -7.27 15.97
C ALA A 120 4.65 -7.46 17.32
N ARG A 121 4.08 -8.65 17.58
CA ARG A 121 3.48 -8.97 18.89
C ARG A 121 4.50 -9.11 20.00
N ASN A 122 5.74 -9.51 19.68
CA ASN A 122 6.71 -9.92 20.68
C ASN A 122 7.88 -8.95 20.88
N TYR A 123 8.17 -8.00 19.96
CA TYR A 123 9.50 -7.35 19.97
C TYR A 123 9.61 -5.87 19.58
N ARG A 124 8.54 -5.05 19.56
CA ARG A 124 8.70 -3.58 19.42
C ARG A 124 7.74 -2.78 20.29
N GLN A 125 8.27 -1.76 20.96
CA GLN A 125 7.45 -0.63 21.39
C GLN A 125 6.81 -0.04 20.13
N ARG A 126 5.49 0.13 20.15
CA ARG A 126 4.75 0.66 19.01
C ARG A 126 3.61 1.54 19.45
N ALA A 127 3.31 2.52 18.61
CA ALA A 127 2.11 3.34 18.72
C ALA A 127 1.43 3.38 17.35
N VAL A 128 0.57 2.39 17.12
CA VAL A 128 -0.22 2.29 15.89
C VAL A 128 -1.68 2.58 16.21
N ASN A 129 -2.24 3.57 15.54
CA ASN A 129 -3.65 3.93 15.64
C ASN A 129 -4.32 3.73 14.29
N LEU A 130 -5.52 3.16 14.31
CA LEU A 130 -6.39 3.04 13.16
C LEU A 130 -7.63 3.90 13.39
N ARG A 131 -7.78 4.96 12.61
CA ARG A 131 -8.98 5.78 12.56
C ARG A 131 -9.86 5.33 11.41
N VAL A 132 -11.13 5.06 11.70
CA VAL A 132 -12.17 4.64 10.78
C VAL A 132 -13.31 5.63 10.95
N GLY A 133 -13.31 6.68 10.13
CA GLY A 133 -14.25 7.80 10.29
C GLY A 133 -14.14 8.48 11.66
N THR A 134 -15.18 8.37 12.49
CA THR A 134 -15.21 8.91 13.87
C THR A 134 -14.59 7.98 14.90
N LEU A 135 -14.42 6.69 14.60
CA LEU A 135 -13.87 5.70 15.52
C LEU A 135 -12.35 5.69 15.44
N THR A 136 -11.66 5.76 16.58
CA THR A 136 -10.20 5.61 16.65
C THR A 136 -9.82 4.43 17.53
N ALA A 137 -9.20 3.41 16.96
CA ALA A 137 -8.71 2.24 17.67
C ALA A 137 -7.20 2.28 17.90
N GLY A 138 -6.77 2.12 19.14
CA GLY A 138 -5.37 1.87 19.49
C GLY A 138 -5.03 0.39 19.25
N ILE A 139 -4.05 0.11 18.39
CA ILE A 139 -3.73 -1.24 17.94
C ILE A 139 -2.54 -1.80 18.72
N ARG A 140 -2.80 -2.82 19.56
CA ARG A 140 -1.81 -3.56 20.34
C ARG A 140 -1.97 -5.06 20.16
N GLY A 141 -1.30 -5.62 19.17
CA GLY A 141 -1.24 -7.06 18.95
C GLY A 141 -2.46 -7.68 18.25
N THR A 142 -3.30 -6.88 17.60
CA THR A 142 -4.62 -7.30 17.12
C THR A 142 -4.73 -7.54 15.62
N ASP A 143 -5.86 -8.13 15.25
CA ASP A 143 -6.40 -8.17 13.90
C ASP A 143 -7.78 -7.50 13.91
N VAL A 144 -7.96 -6.47 13.09
CA VAL A 144 -9.16 -5.64 13.06
C VAL A 144 -9.59 -5.35 11.62
N LEU A 145 -10.91 -5.28 11.42
CA LEU A 145 -11.52 -4.77 10.19
C LEU A 145 -12.15 -3.42 10.48
N GLY A 146 -11.98 -2.48 9.56
CA GLY A 146 -12.59 -1.15 9.61
C GLY A 146 -13.42 -0.91 8.36
N ARG A 147 -14.52 -0.19 8.48
CA ARG A 147 -15.34 0.27 7.37
C ARG A 147 -15.91 1.66 7.61
N VAL A 148 -15.88 2.47 6.57
CA VAL A 148 -16.58 3.75 6.49
C VAL A 148 -17.46 3.75 5.25
N ASP A 149 -18.78 3.79 5.45
CA ASP A 149 -19.76 3.85 4.38
C ASP A 149 -20.95 4.74 4.77
N ALA A 150 -22.07 4.60 4.06
CA ALA A 150 -23.29 5.36 4.31
C ALA A 150 -24.02 4.93 5.59
N GLU A 151 -23.86 3.68 6.06
CA GLU A 151 -24.47 3.20 7.31
C GLU A 151 -23.77 3.82 8.52
N GLY A 152 -22.45 4.01 8.43
CA GLY A 152 -21.68 4.55 9.55
C GLY A 152 -20.21 4.18 9.48
N ASP A 153 -19.59 4.28 10.65
CA ASP A 153 -18.22 3.90 10.90
C ASP A 153 -18.22 2.62 11.75
N ARG A 154 -17.63 1.55 11.23
CA ARG A 154 -17.64 0.24 11.88
C ARG A 154 -16.23 -0.26 12.10
N ILE A 155 -15.92 -0.70 13.31
CA ILE A 155 -14.71 -1.44 13.65
C ILE A 155 -15.09 -2.82 14.17
N CYS A 156 -14.50 -3.86 13.62
CA CYS A 156 -14.67 -5.23 14.05
C CYS A 156 -13.35 -5.81 14.54
N LEU A 157 -13.36 -6.38 15.74
CA LEU A 157 -12.24 -7.09 16.35
C LEU A 157 -12.29 -8.56 15.94
N LEU A 158 -11.22 -9.05 15.30
CA LEU A 158 -11.09 -10.45 14.88
C LEU A 158 -10.27 -11.23 15.91
N GLU A 159 -9.21 -10.62 16.43
CA GLU A 159 -8.30 -11.23 17.38
C GLU A 159 -7.64 -10.16 18.27
N GLY A 160 -7.46 -10.46 19.56
CA GLY A 160 -6.75 -9.63 20.53
C GLY A 160 -7.66 -8.67 21.29
N SER A 161 -7.20 -7.45 21.57
CA SER A 161 -8.01 -6.40 22.21
C SER A 161 -7.64 -4.99 21.75
N ILE A 162 -8.62 -4.11 21.68
CA ILE A 162 -8.45 -2.72 21.25
C ILE A 162 -9.10 -1.76 22.24
N ALA A 163 -8.49 -0.58 22.40
CA ALA A 163 -9.14 0.56 23.02
C ALA A 163 -9.71 1.44 21.90
N VAL A 164 -11.02 1.66 21.91
CA VAL A 164 -11.73 2.46 20.90
C VAL A 164 -12.19 3.77 21.51
N LEU A 165 -11.97 4.86 20.79
CA LEU A 165 -12.40 6.20 21.12
C LEU A 165 -13.43 6.67 20.10
N HIS A 166 -14.49 7.33 20.58
CA HIS A 166 -15.46 8.06 19.77
C HIS A 166 -15.71 9.44 20.40
N PRO A 167 -15.89 10.53 19.62
CA PRO A 167 -16.06 11.88 20.18
C PRO A 167 -17.25 12.07 21.13
N LEU A 168 -18.29 11.26 20.97
CA LEU A 168 -19.54 11.33 21.74
C LEU A 168 -19.69 10.22 22.78
N ALA A 169 -18.65 9.43 23.03
CA ALA A 169 -18.70 8.33 24.00
C ALA A 169 -17.39 8.25 24.80
N GLU A 170 -17.45 7.61 25.97
CA GLU A 170 -16.26 7.30 26.74
C GLU A 170 -15.38 6.26 26.03
N ALA A 171 -14.10 6.24 26.39
CA ALA A 171 -13.16 5.25 25.87
C ALA A 171 -13.63 3.83 26.24
N LEU A 172 -13.76 2.97 25.23
CA LEU A 172 -14.26 1.61 25.39
C LEU A 172 -13.17 0.59 25.08
N GLN A 173 -12.93 -0.33 26.01
CA GLN A 173 -12.08 -1.49 25.76
C GLN A 173 -12.92 -2.62 25.15
N ILE A 174 -12.46 -3.17 24.03
CA ILE A 174 -13.06 -4.33 23.36
C ILE A 174 -12.04 -5.47 23.37
N ASP A 175 -12.37 -6.57 24.02
CA ASP A 175 -11.52 -7.77 24.18
C ASP A 175 -12.26 -9.09 23.86
N ALA A 176 -13.59 -9.05 23.77
CA ALA A 176 -14.41 -10.16 23.31
C ALA A 176 -14.41 -10.24 21.77
N ALA A 177 -13.49 -11.03 21.19
CA ALA A 177 -13.48 -11.33 19.76
C ALA A 177 -14.23 -12.65 19.45
N PRO A 178 -14.97 -12.77 18.33
CA PRO A 178 -15.23 -11.74 17.32
C PRO A 178 -16.40 -10.81 17.69
N SER A 179 -16.19 -9.51 17.53
CA SER A 179 -17.24 -8.49 17.78
C SER A 179 -17.09 -7.29 16.86
N CYS A 180 -18.18 -6.52 16.68
CA CYS A 180 -18.19 -5.27 15.94
C CYS A 180 -18.80 -4.14 16.77
N TYR A 181 -18.31 -2.95 16.52
CA TYR A 181 -18.76 -1.69 17.10
C TYR A 181 -19.09 -0.73 15.97
N LEU A 182 -20.33 -0.24 15.95
CA LEU A 182 -20.88 0.61 14.90
C LEU A 182 -21.19 1.98 15.48
N ALA A 183 -20.66 3.02 14.87
CA ALA A 183 -21.06 4.41 15.06
C ALA A 183 -21.86 4.88 13.85
N PRO A 184 -23.20 5.01 13.96
CA PRO A 184 -24.01 5.60 12.90
C PRO A 184 -23.58 7.05 12.63
N LYS A 185 -23.85 7.54 11.42
CA LYS A 185 -23.45 8.90 11.04
C LYS A 185 -24.16 9.96 11.88
N GLY A 186 -23.40 10.70 12.68
CA GLY A 186 -23.88 11.81 13.49
C GLY A 186 -24.35 11.42 14.91
N ASP A 187 -24.41 10.12 15.22
CA ASP A 187 -24.88 9.61 16.49
C ASP A 187 -23.76 9.03 17.36
N ALA A 188 -24.08 8.79 18.64
CA ALA A 188 -23.21 8.01 19.50
C ALA A 188 -23.19 6.52 19.05
N PRO A 189 -22.13 5.76 19.35
CA PRO A 189 -22.03 4.39 18.89
C PRO A 189 -23.06 3.48 19.54
N ALA A 190 -23.53 2.49 18.78
CA ALA A 190 -24.38 1.42 19.26
C ALA A 190 -23.62 0.46 20.19
N PRO A 191 -24.31 -0.33 21.03
CA PRO A 191 -23.69 -1.39 21.80
C PRO A 191 -22.87 -2.35 20.94
N ILE A 192 -21.83 -2.94 21.51
CA ILE A 192 -21.01 -3.95 20.83
C ILE A 192 -21.89 -5.14 20.43
N GLU A 193 -21.78 -5.56 19.18
CA GLU A 193 -22.49 -6.70 18.63
C GLU A 193 -21.52 -7.88 18.44
N ALA A 194 -21.92 -9.07 18.91
CA ALA A 194 -21.20 -10.30 18.58
C ALA A 194 -21.50 -10.70 17.13
N VAL A 195 -20.45 -11.04 16.37
CA VAL A 195 -20.59 -11.28 14.93
C VAL A 195 -20.30 -12.73 14.60
N THR A 196 -21.09 -13.32 13.71
CA THR A 196 -20.91 -14.70 13.29
C THR A 196 -19.63 -14.86 12.46
N ALA A 197 -19.07 -16.07 12.46
CA ALA A 197 -17.89 -16.39 11.64
C ALA A 197 -18.13 -16.13 10.14
N GLY A 198 -19.35 -16.36 9.63
CA GLY A 198 -19.70 -16.12 8.23
C GLY A 198 -19.70 -14.64 7.85
N GLN A 199 -20.27 -13.76 8.70
CA GLN A 199 -20.23 -12.31 8.50
C GLN A 199 -18.78 -11.79 8.54
N LEU A 200 -17.98 -12.28 9.49
CA LEU A 200 -16.57 -11.92 9.60
C LEU A 200 -15.76 -12.35 8.37
N ALA A 201 -16.00 -13.57 7.86
CA ALA A 201 -15.35 -14.07 6.65
C ALA A 201 -15.72 -13.23 5.42
N SER A 202 -16.98 -12.82 5.29
CA SER A 202 -17.43 -11.92 4.23
C SER A 202 -16.76 -10.54 4.30
N LEU A 203 -16.64 -9.96 5.49
CA LEU A 203 -15.93 -8.70 5.70
C LEU A 203 -14.43 -8.81 5.38
N ALA A 204 -13.80 -9.91 5.82
CA ALA A 204 -12.39 -10.17 5.56
C ALA A 204 -12.11 -10.38 4.05
N ALA A 205 -12.98 -11.09 3.34
CA ALA A 205 -12.84 -11.34 1.91
C ALA A 205 -12.85 -10.05 1.07
N GLN A 206 -13.52 -9.00 1.55
CA GLN A 206 -13.60 -7.71 0.87
C GLN A 206 -12.27 -6.94 0.86
N THR A 207 -11.32 -7.28 1.71
CA THR A 207 -9.98 -6.66 1.74
C THR A 207 -8.89 -7.61 1.24
N ALA A 208 -9.20 -8.90 1.09
CA ALA A 208 -8.25 -9.90 0.63
C ALA A 208 -7.87 -9.67 -0.84
N LEU A 209 -6.57 -9.70 -1.13
CA LEU A 209 -6.09 -9.93 -2.48
C LEU A 209 -6.47 -11.37 -2.88
N PRO A 210 -7.02 -11.59 -4.09
CA PRO A 210 -7.31 -12.94 -4.57
C PRO A 210 -6.05 -13.80 -4.48
N ALA A 211 -6.16 -14.97 -3.84
CA ALA A 211 -5.09 -15.94 -3.89
C ALA A 211 -5.01 -16.49 -5.32
N ALA A 212 -3.80 -16.55 -5.87
CA ALA A 212 -3.57 -17.35 -7.05
C ALA A 212 -3.88 -18.83 -6.75
N PRO A 213 -4.38 -19.61 -7.73
CA PRO A 213 -4.47 -21.06 -7.55
C PRO A 213 -3.08 -21.62 -7.16
N PRO A 214 -3.03 -22.62 -6.26
CA PRO A 214 -1.77 -23.15 -5.76
C PRO A 214 -0.95 -23.71 -6.93
N VAL A 215 0.16 -23.03 -7.24
CA VAL A 215 1.22 -23.64 -8.04
C VAL A 215 1.96 -24.57 -7.10
N ALA A 216 2.03 -25.86 -7.43
CA ALA A 216 2.78 -26.85 -6.67
C ALA A 216 4.20 -26.33 -6.39
N VAL A 217 4.45 -25.95 -5.13
CA VAL A 217 5.77 -25.63 -4.65
C VAL A 217 6.54 -26.94 -4.64
N ARG A 218 7.58 -27.07 -5.48
CA ARG A 218 8.54 -28.17 -5.29
C ARG A 218 9.15 -27.99 -3.91
N THR A 219 8.94 -28.99 -3.06
CA THR A 219 9.54 -29.11 -1.75
C THR A 219 11.06 -29.03 -1.87
N GLY A 220 11.63 -28.00 -1.24
CA GLY A 220 13.07 -27.78 -1.19
C GLY A 220 13.38 -26.45 -0.52
N THR A 221 13.75 -26.51 0.76
CA THR A 221 14.27 -25.43 1.62
C THR A 221 13.29 -24.30 2.01
N LEU A 222 13.14 -24.11 3.33
CA LEU A 222 12.45 -23.00 3.97
C LEU A 222 12.99 -21.65 3.46
N PRO A 223 12.16 -20.68 3.04
CA PRO A 223 12.63 -19.36 2.72
C PRO A 223 12.94 -18.58 4.01
N ALA A 224 14.13 -18.01 4.07
CA ALA A 224 14.48 -16.99 5.05
C ALA A 224 13.45 -15.84 5.01
N ALA A 225 13.09 -15.34 6.18
CA ALA A 225 12.27 -14.14 6.33
C ALA A 225 12.89 -12.99 5.50
N GLY A 226 12.11 -12.41 4.59
CA GLY A 226 12.50 -11.14 3.94
C GLY A 226 12.35 -11.02 2.43
N ARG A 227 11.83 -12.01 1.70
CA ARG A 227 11.52 -11.83 0.26
C ARG A 227 10.20 -12.48 -0.11
N HIS A 228 9.15 -11.67 -0.21
CA HIS A 228 7.96 -12.09 -0.95
C HIS A 228 8.36 -12.06 -2.44
N PRO A 229 8.34 -13.19 -3.17
CA PRO A 229 8.60 -13.17 -4.59
C PRO A 229 7.51 -12.33 -5.24
N THR A 230 7.88 -11.14 -5.74
CA THR A 230 7.02 -10.42 -6.68
C THR A 230 6.87 -11.34 -7.89
N ARG A 231 5.68 -11.94 -8.00
CA ARG A 231 5.35 -12.86 -9.07
C ARG A 231 5.53 -12.08 -10.38
N ARG A 232 6.59 -12.36 -11.13
CA ARG A 232 6.74 -11.80 -12.48
C ARG A 232 5.57 -12.35 -13.30
N GLY A 233 4.52 -11.57 -13.42
CA GLY A 233 3.34 -11.97 -14.17
C GLY A 233 3.70 -12.19 -15.63
N ARG A 234 3.15 -13.28 -16.20
CA ARG A 234 3.42 -13.72 -17.58
C ARG A 234 2.36 -13.23 -18.55
N TRP A 235 1.36 -12.49 -18.07
CA TRP A 235 0.29 -11.97 -18.90
C TRP A 235 0.43 -10.46 -19.05
N ALA A 236 0.02 -9.97 -20.20
CA ALA A 236 -0.09 -8.55 -20.52
C ALA A 236 -1.42 -8.26 -21.21
N VAL A 237 -1.85 -7.02 -21.09
CA VAL A 237 -3.03 -6.47 -21.75
C VAL A 237 -2.53 -5.38 -22.70
N GLU A 238 -2.66 -5.59 -24.00
CA GLU A 238 -2.36 -4.59 -25.03
C GLU A 238 -3.62 -3.76 -25.29
N LEU A 239 -3.59 -2.49 -24.90
CA LEU A 239 -4.75 -1.58 -25.00
C LEU A 239 -5.01 -1.20 -26.45
N ALA A 240 -3.98 -0.79 -27.16
CA ALA A 240 -4.03 -0.47 -28.59
C ALA A 240 -2.61 -0.46 -29.18
N THR A 241 -2.53 -0.67 -30.49
CA THR A 241 -1.34 -0.37 -31.29
C THR A 241 -1.68 0.78 -32.24
N LEU A 242 -0.90 1.85 -32.18
CA LEU A 242 -1.19 3.12 -32.86
C LEU A 242 0.03 3.55 -33.68
N ASN A 243 -0.20 4.12 -34.86
CA ASN A 243 0.85 4.62 -35.75
C ASN A 243 1.14 6.14 -35.55
N SER A 244 0.51 6.76 -34.55
CA SER A 244 0.64 8.18 -34.24
C SER A 244 1.16 8.38 -32.83
N GLU A 245 2.22 9.18 -32.69
CA GLU A 245 2.83 9.53 -31.41
C GLU A 245 1.83 10.27 -30.50
N ALA A 246 1.14 11.28 -31.03
CA ALA A 246 0.17 12.07 -30.27
C ALA A 246 -0.98 11.22 -29.73
N ALA A 247 -1.52 10.30 -30.55
CA ALA A 247 -2.57 9.39 -30.10
C ALA A 247 -2.07 8.40 -29.03
N THR A 248 -0.82 7.94 -29.17
CA THR A 248 -0.17 7.03 -28.22
C THR A 248 0.03 7.69 -26.87
N LEU A 249 0.57 8.90 -26.84
CA LEU A 249 0.79 9.67 -25.62
C LEU A 249 -0.55 10.00 -24.94
N SER A 250 -1.56 10.39 -25.70
CA SER A 250 -2.91 10.63 -25.17
C SER A 250 -3.52 9.37 -24.50
N LEU A 251 -3.41 8.20 -25.14
CA LEU A 251 -3.88 6.95 -24.53
C LEU A 251 -3.06 6.57 -23.29
N TYR A 252 -1.75 6.74 -23.34
CA TYR A 252 -0.84 6.49 -22.23
C TYR A 252 -1.18 7.34 -21.00
N ASP A 253 -1.34 8.65 -21.18
CA ASP A 253 -1.65 9.58 -20.10
C ASP A 253 -3.04 9.30 -19.50
N ARG A 254 -4.06 9.06 -20.34
CA ARG A 254 -5.40 8.68 -19.86
C ARG A 254 -5.37 7.38 -19.06
N ALA A 255 -4.66 6.37 -19.51
CA ALA A 255 -4.55 5.09 -18.82
C ALA A 255 -3.84 5.22 -17.45
N ARG A 256 -2.74 5.98 -17.37
CA ARG A 256 -2.05 6.23 -16.09
C ARG A 256 -2.88 7.10 -15.15
N ALA A 257 -3.55 8.13 -15.66
CA ALA A 257 -4.49 8.92 -14.88
C ALA A 257 -5.63 8.05 -14.30
N ALA A 258 -6.07 7.04 -15.05
CA ALA A 258 -7.04 6.04 -14.60
C ALA A 258 -6.48 4.96 -13.65
N GLY A 259 -5.21 5.04 -13.26
CA GLY A 259 -4.60 4.15 -12.27
C GLY A 259 -4.04 2.85 -12.83
N TYR A 260 -3.79 2.81 -14.15
CA TYR A 260 -3.19 1.65 -14.83
C TYR A 260 -1.72 1.92 -15.19
N PRO A 261 -0.75 1.13 -14.69
CA PRO A 261 0.68 1.27 -14.97
C PRO A 261 1.05 0.73 -16.36
N VAL A 262 0.57 1.41 -17.40
CA VAL A 262 0.86 1.07 -18.79
C VAL A 262 2.26 1.52 -19.21
N ARG A 263 2.77 0.91 -20.27
CA ARG A 263 4.03 1.26 -20.93
C ARG A 263 3.82 1.35 -22.43
N ILE A 264 4.59 2.23 -23.08
CA ILE A 264 4.65 2.31 -24.55
C ILE A 264 5.76 1.36 -25.03
N MET A 265 5.46 0.56 -26.04
CA MET A 265 6.38 -0.37 -26.68
C MET A 265 6.43 -0.08 -28.17
N PRO A 266 7.54 0.47 -28.70
CA PRO A 266 7.72 0.63 -30.13
C PRO A 266 7.82 -0.74 -30.81
N ARG A 267 7.12 -0.90 -31.94
CA ARG A 267 7.17 -2.05 -32.85
C ARG A 267 7.52 -1.55 -34.24
N ALA A 268 8.55 -2.13 -34.86
CA ALA A 268 8.90 -1.78 -36.23
C ALA A 268 7.77 -2.17 -37.20
N SER A 269 7.35 -1.25 -38.06
CA SER A 269 6.32 -1.51 -39.06
C SER A 269 6.92 -2.06 -40.35
N ALA A 270 6.20 -2.94 -41.04
CA ALA A 270 6.68 -3.63 -42.25
C ALA A 270 7.01 -2.68 -43.42
N GLY A 271 6.41 -1.48 -43.43
CA GLY A 271 6.65 -0.44 -44.45
C GLY A 271 7.74 0.58 -44.11
N GLY A 272 8.50 0.37 -43.02
CA GLY A 272 9.39 1.38 -42.45
C GLY A 272 8.65 2.31 -41.49
N GLY A 273 9.28 2.64 -40.36
CA GLY A 273 8.66 3.41 -39.26
C GLY A 273 8.33 2.56 -38.03
N TYR A 274 7.67 3.17 -37.05
CA TYR A 274 7.30 2.54 -35.77
C TYR A 274 5.81 2.67 -35.50
N ASP A 275 5.19 1.56 -35.15
CA ASP A 275 3.90 1.50 -34.46
C ASP A 275 4.15 1.44 -32.94
N TYR A 276 3.28 2.02 -32.15
CA TYR A 276 3.43 2.10 -30.70
C TYR A 276 2.32 1.33 -30.01
N THR A 277 2.68 0.32 -29.24
CA THR A 277 1.74 -0.46 -28.45
C THR A 277 1.71 0.04 -27.02
N VAL A 278 0.55 0.51 -26.56
CA VAL A 278 0.31 0.81 -25.16
C VAL A 278 -0.12 -0.48 -24.47
N ARG A 279 0.67 -0.99 -23.52
CA ARG A 279 0.37 -2.25 -22.83
C ARG A 279 0.60 -2.19 -21.32
N LEU A 280 -0.17 -2.98 -20.59
CA LEU A 280 0.03 -3.27 -19.18
C LEU A 280 0.65 -4.65 -19.04
N THR A 281 1.67 -4.81 -18.19
CA THR A 281 2.42 -6.07 -18.04
C THR A 281 2.41 -6.58 -16.59
N GLN A 282 3.04 -7.72 -16.35
CA GLN A 282 3.21 -8.32 -15.01
C GLN A 282 1.91 -8.82 -14.37
N LEU A 283 0.94 -9.24 -15.19
CA LEU A 283 -0.28 -9.85 -14.69
C LEU A 283 -0.09 -11.35 -14.41
N PRO A 284 -0.55 -11.83 -13.24
CA PRO A 284 -0.13 -13.14 -12.76
C PRO A 284 -0.94 -14.30 -13.37
N THR A 285 -2.19 -14.07 -13.78
CA THR A 285 -3.07 -15.09 -14.39
C THR A 285 -3.80 -14.53 -15.62
N GLN A 286 -4.22 -15.43 -16.51
CA GLN A 286 -5.00 -15.07 -17.70
C GLN A 286 -6.38 -14.52 -17.34
N SER A 287 -7.03 -15.13 -16.35
CA SER A 287 -8.36 -14.72 -15.89
C SER A 287 -8.34 -13.29 -15.34
N GLU A 288 -7.34 -12.93 -14.54
CA GLU A 288 -7.15 -11.55 -14.08
C GLU A 288 -6.87 -10.60 -15.24
N ALA A 289 -6.06 -11.02 -16.23
CA ALA A 289 -5.78 -10.19 -17.40
C ALA A 289 -7.04 -9.95 -18.25
N ASN A 290 -7.90 -10.94 -18.43
CA ASN A 290 -9.17 -10.81 -19.15
C ASN A 290 -10.14 -9.89 -18.39
N ALA A 291 -10.30 -10.09 -17.08
CA ALA A 291 -11.15 -9.24 -16.26
C ALA A 291 -10.67 -7.78 -16.29
N LEU A 292 -9.36 -7.57 -16.20
CA LEU A 292 -8.76 -6.24 -16.30
C LEU A 292 -8.93 -5.63 -17.70
N ALA A 293 -8.85 -6.42 -18.78
CA ALA A 293 -9.08 -5.91 -20.14
C ALA A 293 -10.49 -5.34 -20.29
N VAL A 294 -11.52 -6.04 -19.81
CA VAL A 294 -12.91 -5.55 -19.80
C VAL A 294 -13.01 -4.25 -19.01
N GLN A 295 -12.46 -4.24 -17.79
CA GLN A 295 -12.48 -3.06 -16.93
C GLN A 295 -11.76 -1.85 -17.55
N ILE A 296 -10.64 -2.07 -18.23
CA ILE A 296 -9.90 -1.02 -18.95
C ILE A 296 -10.72 -0.50 -20.14
N ALA A 297 -11.36 -1.39 -20.90
CA ALA A 297 -12.22 -1.00 -22.02
C ALA A 297 -13.33 -0.07 -21.55
N ASP A 298 -14.02 -0.45 -20.47
CA ASP A 298 -15.13 0.32 -19.89
C ASP A 298 -14.64 1.65 -19.29
N SER A 299 -13.54 1.63 -18.52
CA SER A 299 -13.04 2.84 -17.85
C SER A 299 -12.42 3.87 -18.81
N LEU A 300 -11.76 3.43 -19.88
CA LEU A 300 -11.14 4.33 -20.86
C LEU A 300 -12.01 4.59 -22.10
N GLN A 301 -13.16 3.90 -22.22
CA GLN A 301 -14.05 3.94 -23.37
C GLN A 301 -13.29 3.61 -24.67
N ILE A 302 -12.58 2.49 -24.68
CA ILE A 302 -11.79 1.99 -25.81
C ILE A 302 -12.28 0.62 -26.26
N ALA A 303 -11.87 0.18 -27.45
CA ALA A 303 -12.09 -1.19 -27.90
C ALA A 303 -11.46 -2.20 -26.93
N LEU A 304 -12.05 -3.40 -26.83
CA LEU A 304 -11.61 -4.43 -25.90
C LEU A 304 -10.11 -4.74 -26.10
N PRO A 305 -9.26 -4.50 -25.08
CA PRO A 305 -7.83 -4.81 -25.13
C PRO A 305 -7.54 -6.29 -25.37
N VAL A 306 -6.41 -6.56 -26.01
CA VAL A 306 -5.96 -7.94 -26.31
C VAL A 306 -5.11 -8.47 -25.16
N VAL A 307 -5.45 -9.66 -24.67
CA VAL A 307 -4.66 -10.34 -23.65
C VAL A 307 -3.62 -11.23 -24.32
N VAL A 308 -2.35 -10.98 -24.00
CA VAL A 308 -1.21 -11.71 -24.55
C VAL A 308 -0.38 -12.34 -23.44
N ARG A 309 0.29 -13.44 -23.79
CA ARG A 309 1.26 -14.10 -22.90
C ARG A 309 2.68 -13.64 -23.27
N HIS A 310 3.42 -13.23 -22.26
CA HIS A 310 4.85 -12.96 -22.30
C HIS A 310 5.68 -14.21 -21.98
#